data_AF-A0A3N6LIE9-F1
#
_entry.id   AF-A0A3N6LIE9-F1
#
_cell.length_a   1.000
_cell.length_b   1.000
_cell.length_c   1.000
_cell.angle_alpha   90.00
_cell.angle_beta   90.00
_cell.angle_gamma   90.00
#
_symmetry.space_group_name_H-M   'P 1'
#
loop_
_entity.id
_entity.type
_entity.pdbx_description
1 polymer ?
#
loop_
_entity_poly.entity_id
_entity_poly.type
_entity_poly.pdbx_seq_one_letter_code
_entity_poly.pdbx_strand_id
1 'polypeptide(L)'
;MGYNRDGDVISRFVVQLEYEIDEWTTVVRYDHDVKSEFGHDVSEEGVHIDIYRDGEKYRTEYVAPPMPAKYALDRAEDHLANNLVGFIRRFEEWHEIRPDR
;
A
#
# COMPACT_ATOMS: atom_id res chain seq x y z
N MET A 1 -5.72 -5.07 -6.39
CA MET A 1 -6.40 -5.26 -5.09
C MET A 1 -6.71 -6.74 -4.88
N GLY A 2 -6.46 -7.26 -3.68
CA GLY A 2 -6.84 -8.62 -3.29
C GLY A 2 -7.02 -8.74 -1.77
N TYR A 3 -8.03 -9.48 -1.32
CA TYR A 3 -8.30 -9.73 0.10
C TYR A 3 -8.86 -11.12 0.34
N ASN A 4 -8.62 -11.67 1.54
CA ASN A 4 -9.24 -12.90 2.03
C ASN A 4 -10.13 -12.60 3.24
N ARG A 5 -11.24 -13.33 3.34
CA ARG A 5 -12.29 -13.15 4.35
C ARG A 5 -12.63 -14.50 4.98
N ASP A 6 -12.63 -14.56 6.31
CA ASP A 6 -13.21 -15.66 7.10
C ASP A 6 -14.44 -15.11 7.85
N GLY A 7 -15.64 -15.55 7.51
CA GLY A 7 -16.86 -14.97 8.10
C GLY A 7 -17.06 -13.51 7.68
N ASP A 8 -17.22 -12.56 8.59
CA ASP A 8 -17.26 -11.10 8.29
C ASP A 8 -15.91 -10.40 8.59
N VAL A 9 -14.87 -11.18 8.89
CA VAL A 9 -13.55 -10.67 9.25
C VAL A 9 -12.63 -10.73 8.03
N ILE A 10 -12.06 -9.59 7.66
CA ILE A 10 -10.97 -9.53 6.67
C ILE A 10 -9.70 -9.97 7.40
N SER A 11 -9.19 -11.15 7.04
CA SER A 11 -7.98 -11.72 7.64
C SER A 11 -6.71 -11.33 6.90
N ARG A 12 -6.86 -10.86 5.65
CA ARG A 12 -5.76 -10.40 4.81
C ARG A 12 -6.25 -9.42 3.76
N PHE A 13 -5.49 -8.36 3.49
CA PHE A 13 -5.65 -7.56 2.28
C PHE A 13 -4.31 -7.01 1.79
N VAL A 14 -4.27 -6.68 0.49
CA VAL A 14 -3.20 -5.86 -0.12
C VAL A 14 -3.84 -4.81 -1.02
N VAL A 15 -3.51 -3.55 -0.73
CA VAL A 15 -3.79 -2.40 -1.60
C VAL A 15 -2.44 -1.89 -2.10
N GLN A 16 -2.26 -1.76 -3.42
CA GLN A 16 -0.97 -1.44 -4.01
C GLN A 16 -1.15 -0.59 -5.26
N LEU A 17 -0.24 0.36 -5.43
CA LEU A 17 -0.01 1.05 -6.68
C LEU A 17 1.23 0.47 -7.36
N GLU A 18 1.10 0.16 -8.64
CA GLU A 18 2.19 -0.30 -9.49
C GLU A 18 2.35 0.67 -10.67
N TYR A 19 3.57 0.77 -11.19
CA TYR A 19 3.91 1.56 -12.37
C TYR A 19 4.67 0.66 -13.34
N GLU A 20 4.27 0.68 -14.61
CA GLU A 20 4.91 -0.10 -15.67
C GLU A 20 5.88 0.79 -16.44
N ILE A 21 7.16 0.39 -16.46
CA ILE A 21 8.19 0.99 -17.33
C ILE A 21 8.59 -0.07 -18.35
N ASP A 22 9.38 -1.05 -17.91
CA ASP A 22 9.72 -2.29 -18.62
C ASP A 22 9.03 -3.51 -17.97
N GLU A 23 8.85 -3.45 -16.64
CA GLU A 23 8.10 -4.40 -15.82
C GLU A 23 7.26 -3.67 -14.77
N TRP A 24 6.23 -4.34 -14.24
CA TRP A 24 5.40 -3.80 -13.17
C TRP A 24 6.21 -3.66 -11.89
N THR A 25 6.43 -2.41 -11.47
CA THR A 25 7.18 -2.08 -10.26
C THR A 25 6.23 -1.54 -9.20
N THR A 26 6.38 -2.02 -7.95
CA THR A 26 5.60 -1.50 -6.83
C THR A 26 6.03 -0.08 -6.51
N VAL A 27 5.06 0.83 -6.38
CA VAL A 27 5.28 2.23 -5.97
C VAL A 27 5.00 2.39 -4.49
N VAL A 28 3.83 1.95 -4.04
CA VAL A 28 3.41 1.93 -2.64
C VAL A 28 2.53 0.73 -2.35
N ARG A 29 2.57 0.22 -1.12
CA ARG A 29 1.76 -0.92 -0.64
C ARG A 29 1.18 -0.63 0.74
N TYR A 30 -0.03 -1.12 0.95
CA TYR A 30 -0.67 -1.32 2.24
C TYR A 30 -0.99 -2.79 2.34
N ASP A 31 -0.73 -3.40 3.48
CA ASP A 31 -1.07 -4.78 3.70
C ASP A 31 -1.50 -5.06 5.13
N HIS A 32 -2.24 -6.15 5.25
CA HIS A 32 -2.67 -6.76 6.48
C HIS A 32 -2.60 -8.26 6.26
N ASP A 33 -1.94 -9.00 7.14
CA ASP A 33 -1.92 -10.48 7.11
C ASP A 33 -1.57 -11.04 8.50
N VAL A 34 -2.58 -11.26 9.34
CA VAL A 34 -2.38 -11.78 10.71
C VAL A 34 -1.92 -13.24 10.77
N LYS A 35 -1.96 -13.96 9.64
CA LYS A 35 -1.60 -15.38 9.58
C LYS A 35 -0.14 -15.58 9.14
N SER A 36 0.50 -14.54 8.61
CA SER A 36 1.90 -14.56 8.21
C SER A 36 2.80 -14.18 9.38
N GLU A 37 3.89 -14.92 9.60
CA GLU A 37 4.90 -14.61 10.63
C GLU A 37 5.50 -13.21 10.47
N PHE A 38 5.55 -12.72 9.22
CA PHE A 38 6.06 -11.40 8.87
C PHE A 38 4.96 -10.47 8.35
N GLY A 39 3.68 -10.80 8.59
CA GLY A 39 2.56 -9.97 8.16
C GLY A 39 2.18 -8.91 9.18
N HIS A 40 1.43 -7.91 8.73
CA HIS A 40 1.01 -6.78 9.56
C HIS A 40 -0.38 -6.98 10.16
N ASP A 41 -0.56 -6.65 11.45
CA ASP A 41 -1.89 -6.54 12.06
C ASP A 41 -2.31 -5.08 12.21
N VAL A 42 -3.11 -4.58 11.26
CA VAL A 42 -3.61 -3.20 11.27
C VAL A 42 -4.53 -2.89 12.45
N SER A 43 -5.06 -3.92 13.13
CA SER A 43 -5.89 -3.76 14.32
C SER A 43 -5.08 -3.50 15.59
N GLU A 44 -3.78 -3.78 15.56
CA GLU A 44 -2.83 -3.52 16.66
C GLU A 44 -1.81 -2.43 16.29
N GLU A 45 -1.30 -2.44 15.06
CA GLU A 45 -0.21 -1.58 14.58
C GLU A 45 -0.72 -0.26 13.96
N GLY A 46 -1.97 -0.24 13.49
CA GLY A 46 -2.51 0.84 12.66
C GLY A 46 -2.27 0.61 11.16
N VAL A 47 -2.70 1.57 10.36
CA VAL A 47 -2.51 1.54 8.91
C VAL A 47 -1.18 2.20 8.59
N HIS A 48 -0.33 1.48 7.87
CA HIS A 48 0.95 1.98 7.37
C HIS A 48 0.99 1.88 5.85
N ILE A 49 1.81 2.71 5.23
CA ILE A 49 2.13 2.66 3.81
C ILE A 49 3.61 2.34 3.66
N ASP A 50 3.91 1.26 2.93
CA ASP A 50 5.25 0.96 2.47
C ASP A 50 5.51 1.65 1.14
N ILE A 51 6.61 2.38 1.07
CA ILE A 51 7.04 3.17 -0.07
C ILE A 51 8.26 2.50 -0.67
N TYR A 52 8.22 2.28 -1.98
CA TYR A 52 9.26 1.57 -2.71
C TYR A 52 10.04 2.53 -3.62
N ARG A 53 11.31 2.20 -3.82
CA ARG A 53 12.24 2.88 -4.72
C ARG A 53 13.26 1.87 -5.22
N ASP A 54 13.60 1.90 -6.50
CA ASP A 54 14.60 1.01 -7.09
C ASP A 54 14.28 -0.50 -6.85
N GLY A 55 12.99 -0.85 -6.82
CA GLY A 55 12.51 -2.22 -6.58
C GLY A 55 12.50 -2.66 -5.11
N GLU A 56 13.04 -1.87 -4.19
CA GLU A 56 13.16 -2.20 -2.77
C GLU A 56 12.28 -1.30 -1.89
N LYS A 57 11.93 -1.81 -0.70
CA LYS A 57 11.22 -1.00 0.31
C LYS A 57 12.15 0.09 0.81
N TYR A 58 11.84 1.34 0.48
CA TYR A 58 12.60 2.52 0.85
C TYR A 58 12.25 3.02 2.25
N ARG A 59 10.96 3.10 2.59
CA ARG A 59 10.48 3.51 3.92
C ARG A 59 9.05 3.08 4.20
N THR A 60 8.68 3.05 5.47
CA THR A 60 7.29 2.90 5.94
C THR A 60 6.82 4.19 6.60
N GLU A 61 5.59 4.60 6.33
CA GLU A 61 4.97 5.75 6.98
C GLU A 61 3.64 5.37 7.64
N TYR A 62 3.36 6.00 8.78
CA TYR A 62 2.12 5.82 9.50
C TYR A 62 0.99 6.65 8.87
N VAL A 63 -0.15 6.03 8.63
CA VAL A 63 -1.30 6.63 7.94
C VAL A 63 -2.49 6.83 8.87
N ALA A 64 -2.78 5.86 9.74
CA ALA A 64 -3.92 5.93 10.65
C ALA A 64 -3.74 5.02 11.88
N PRO A 65 -4.42 5.32 13.00
CA PRO A 65 -4.38 4.47 14.19
C PRO A 65 -4.99 3.09 14.02
N PRO A 66 -4.69 2.17 14.95
CA PRO A 66 -5.25 0.83 14.96
C PRO A 66 -6.77 0.85 14.83
N MET A 67 -7.30 0.04 13.91
CA MET A 67 -8.72 -0.04 13.61
C MET A 67 -9.08 -1.41 13.03
N PRO A 68 -10.36 -1.82 13.08
CA PRO A 68 -10.80 -3.08 12.46
C PRO A 68 -10.39 -3.15 10.98
N ALA A 69 -9.92 -4.33 10.54
CA ALA A 69 -9.35 -4.56 9.20
C ALA A 69 -10.26 -4.08 8.05
N LYS A 70 -11.59 -4.15 8.22
CA LYS A 70 -12.55 -3.61 7.26
C LYS A 70 -12.40 -2.10 7.07
N TYR A 71 -12.35 -1.33 8.15
CA TYR A 71 -12.17 0.11 8.07
C TYR A 71 -10.74 0.48 7.66
N ALA A 72 -9.75 -0.35 7.99
CA ALA A 72 -8.39 -0.18 7.53
C ALA A 72 -8.27 -0.33 6.00
N LEU A 73 -8.99 -1.29 5.41
CA LEU A 73 -9.06 -1.46 3.96
C LEU A 73 -9.65 -0.20 3.29
N ASP A 74 -10.83 0.25 3.74
CA ASP A 74 -11.45 1.48 3.24
C ASP A 74 -10.49 2.68 3.37
N ARG A 75 -9.82 2.80 4.53
CA ARG A 75 -8.88 3.89 4.82
C ARG A 75 -7.62 3.83 3.93
N ALA A 76 -7.15 2.64 3.57
CA ALA A 76 -6.02 2.44 2.67
C ALA A 76 -6.38 2.82 1.24
N GLU A 77 -7.56 2.39 0.76
CA GLU A 77 -8.09 2.76 -0.56
C GLU A 77 -8.27 4.29 -0.68
N ASP A 78 -8.89 4.92 0.30
CA ASP A 78 -9.08 6.38 0.35
C ASP A 78 -7.74 7.12 0.36
N HIS A 79 -6.78 6.65 1.14
CA HIS A 79 -5.47 7.30 1.19
C HIS A 79 -4.73 7.19 -0.15
N LEU A 80 -4.77 6.02 -0.77
CA LEU A 80 -4.18 5.81 -2.08
C LEU A 80 -4.83 6.72 -3.12
N ALA A 81 -6.16 6.74 -3.19
CA ALA A 81 -6.90 7.56 -4.15
C ALA A 81 -6.60 9.05 -4.00
N ASN A 82 -6.61 9.57 -2.76
CA ASN A 82 -6.37 10.99 -2.49
C ASN A 82 -4.93 11.43 -2.76
N ASN A 83 -3.96 10.51 -2.76
CA ASN A 83 -2.54 10.81 -2.94
C ASN A 83 -1.95 10.27 -4.25
N LEU A 84 -2.78 9.64 -5.11
CA LEU A 84 -2.35 8.93 -6.31
C LEU A 84 -1.38 9.73 -7.18
N VAL A 85 -1.75 10.97 -7.50
CA VAL A 85 -0.93 11.86 -8.33
C VAL A 85 0.41 12.19 -7.66
N GLY A 86 0.42 12.37 -6.34
CA GLY A 86 1.64 12.64 -5.58
C GLY A 86 2.59 11.45 -5.56
N PHE A 87 2.06 10.23 -5.38
CA PHE A 87 2.87 9.01 -5.41
C PHE A 87 3.48 8.74 -6.78
N ILE A 88 2.70 8.92 -7.86
CA ILE A 88 3.18 8.79 -9.23
C ILE A 88 4.30 9.80 -9.50
N ARG A 89 4.06 11.09 -9.24
CA ARG A 89 5.06 12.13 -9.50
C ARG A 89 6.37 11.90 -8.75
N ARG A 90 6.28 11.55 -7.46
CA ARG A 90 7.47 11.21 -6.67
C ARG A 90 8.23 10.04 -7.28
N PHE A 91 7.52 9.00 -7.70
CA PHE A 91 8.14 7.83 -8.33
C PHE A 91 8.81 8.21 -9.65
N GLU A 92 8.14 8.96 -10.53
CA GLU A 92 8.69 9.43 -11.80
C GLU A 92 9.93 10.32 -11.58
N GLU A 93 9.88 11.24 -10.62
CA GLU A 93 11.01 12.11 -10.26
C GLU A 93 12.22 11.31 -9.75
N TRP A 94 12.01 10.29 -8.92
CA TRP A 94 13.10 9.46 -8.40
C TRP A 94 13.80 8.62 -9.46
N HIS A 95 13.09 8.23 -10.52
CA HIS A 95 13.60 7.37 -11.59
C HIS A 95 13.82 8.15 -12.90
N GLU A 96 13.81 9.49 -12.84
CA GLU A 96 14.04 10.40 -13.97
C GLU A 96 13.12 10.14 -15.19
N ILE A 97 11.93 9.60 -14.94
CA ILE A 97 10.93 9.28 -15.97
C ILE A 97 10.29 10.58 -16.44
N ARG A 98 10.23 10.75 -17.77
CA ARG A 98 9.48 11.83 -18.40
C ARG A 98 8.26 11.22 -19.06
N PRO A 99 7.08 11.30 -18.44
CA PRO A 99 5.87 10.81 -19.10
C PRO A 99 5.62 11.65 -20.35
N ASP A 100 5.50 10.98 -21.50
CA ASP A 100 5.03 11.64 -22.72
C ASP A 100 3.61 12.14 -22.45
N ARG A 101 3.43 13.47 -22.53
CA ARG A 101 2.15 14.14 -22.27
C ARG A 101 1.16 13.97 -23.41
#